data_AF-A0A8S2J257-F1
#
_entry.id   AF-A0A8S2J257-F1
#
_cell.length_a   1.000
_cell.length_b   1.000
_cell.length_c   1.000
_cell.angle_alpha   90.00
_cell.angle_beta   90.00
_cell.angle_gamma   90.00
#
_symmetry.space_group_name_H-M   'P 1'
#
loop_
_entity.id
_entity.type
_entity.pdbx_description
1 polymer ?
#
loop_
_entity_poly.entity_id
_entity_poly.type
_entity_poly.pdbx_seq_one_letter_code
_entity_poly.pdbx_strand_id
1 'polypeptide(L)'
;MGLLSLLRKLRSNPQDELRILLLGLDNAGKTTLLKVLASEDISHITPTQGFNIKSVASNGFKLNVWDIGGQRRIRPFWRNYFENTDVLIYVIDSADRKRFEETSLVGLIGLDGNEIKK
;
A
#
# COMPACT_ATOMS: atom_id res chain seq x y z
N MET A 1 -9.96 14.38 -10.24
CA MET A 1 -8.49 14.39 -10.10
C MET A 1 -8.18 13.80 -8.74
N GLY A 2 -7.64 12.60 -8.66
CA GLY A 2 -7.35 11.93 -7.38
C GLY A 2 -6.72 10.55 -7.59
N LEU A 3 -6.26 9.91 -6.50
CA LEU A 3 -5.53 8.64 -6.54
C LEU A 3 -6.28 7.54 -7.32
N LEU A 4 -7.57 7.35 -7.06
CA LEU A 4 -8.40 6.39 -7.79
C LEU A 4 -8.42 6.63 -9.30
N SER A 5 -8.45 7.90 -9.74
CA SER A 5 -8.41 8.24 -11.16
C SER A 5 -7.04 7.98 -11.79
N LEU A 6 -5.95 8.07 -11.02
CA LEU A 6 -4.60 7.71 -11.46
C LEU A 6 -4.48 6.20 -11.61
N LEU A 7 -4.89 5.43 -10.59
CA LEU A 7 -4.88 3.97 -10.61
C LEU A 7 -5.69 3.41 -11.79
N ARG A 8 -6.85 4.01 -12.07
CA ARG A 8 -7.67 3.63 -13.23
C ARG A 8 -6.93 3.78 -14.57
N LYS A 9 -6.05 4.77 -14.70
CA LYS A 9 -5.26 5.02 -15.92
C LYS A 9 -4.09 4.05 -16.11
N LEU A 10 -3.64 3.38 -15.04
CA LEU A 10 -2.55 2.40 -15.11
C LEU A 10 -3.01 1.06 -15.70
N ARG A 11 -4.32 0.85 -15.88
CA ARG A 11 -4.86 -0.37 -16.44
C ARG A 11 -4.86 -0.34 -17.96
N SER A 12 -4.50 -1.47 -18.56
CA SER A 12 -4.60 -1.71 -19.99
C SER A 12 -6.06 -1.91 -20.42
N ASN A 13 -6.83 -2.75 -19.70
CA ASN A 13 -8.25 -2.96 -19.95
C ASN A 13 -9.15 -2.59 -18.75
N PRO A 14 -10.41 -2.17 -18.99
CA PRO A 14 -11.35 -1.85 -17.92
C PRO A 14 -11.73 -3.02 -17.00
N GLN A 15 -11.60 -4.26 -17.50
CA GLN A 15 -11.91 -5.48 -16.75
C GLN A 15 -10.75 -5.99 -15.90
N ASP A 16 -9.53 -5.47 -16.12
CA ASP A 16 -8.36 -5.93 -15.39
C ASP A 16 -8.45 -5.50 -13.92
N GLU A 17 -8.20 -6.43 -13.00
CA GLU A 17 -8.08 -6.13 -11.58
C GLU A 17 -6.62 -5.74 -11.29
N LEU A 18 -6.40 -4.62 -10.59
CA LEU A 18 -5.06 -4.24 -10.17
C LEU A 18 -4.77 -4.79 -8.78
N ARG A 19 -3.67 -5.52 -8.65
CA ARG A 19 -3.05 -5.85 -7.37
C ARG A 19 -2.18 -4.69 -6.90
N ILE A 20 -2.64 -4.05 -5.83
CA ILE A 20 -1.95 -2.94 -5.19
C ILE A 20 -1.31 -3.43 -3.91
N LEU A 21 -0.01 -3.21 -3.76
CA LEU A 21 0.69 -3.41 -2.51
C LEU A 21 0.85 -2.08 -1.77
N LEU A 22 0.42 -2.02 -0.51
CA LEU A 22 0.48 -0.83 0.31
C LEU A 22 1.52 -1.02 1.42
N LEU A 23 2.65 -0.31 1.31
CA LEU A 23 3.79 -0.38 2.24
C LEU A 23 4.11 0.99 2.86
N GLY A 24 5.01 0.98 3.84
CA GLY A 24 5.39 2.16 4.62
C GLY A 24 5.52 1.81 6.10
N LEU A 25 6.15 2.69 6.88
CA LEU A 25 6.36 2.44 8.31
C LEU A 25 5.04 2.29 9.08
N ASP A 26 5.11 1.67 10.25
CA ASP A 26 4.02 1.71 11.22
C ASP A 26 3.61 3.17 11.52
N ASN A 27 2.32 3.39 11.76
CA ASN A 27 1.70 4.69 11.94
C ASN A 27 1.69 5.62 10.69
N ALA A 28 2.19 5.19 9.52
CA ALA A 28 2.19 6.05 8.33
C ALA A 28 0.81 6.39 7.75
N GLY A 29 -0.29 5.76 8.23
CA GLY A 29 -1.65 6.01 7.72
C GLY A 29 -2.11 5.07 6.61
N LYS A 30 -1.43 3.92 6.39
CA LYS A 30 -1.76 2.93 5.35
C LYS A 30 -3.20 2.41 5.44
N THR A 31 -3.57 1.83 6.58
CA THR A 31 -4.92 1.28 6.80
C THR A 31 -5.98 2.37 6.72
N THR A 32 -5.67 3.59 7.19
CA THR A 32 -6.54 4.76 7.02
C THR A 32 -6.77 5.09 5.55
N LEU A 33 -5.71 5.15 4.74
CA LEU A 33 -5.81 5.38 3.30
C LEU A 33 -6.67 4.29 2.62
N LEU A 34 -6.44 3.01 2.94
CA LEU A 34 -7.25 1.90 2.43
C LEU A 34 -8.74 2.09 2.76
N LYS A 35 -9.07 2.39 4.02
CA LYS A 35 -10.46 2.58 4.44
C LYS A 35 -11.11 3.78 3.76
N VAL A 36 -10.39 4.90 3.60
CA VAL A 36 -10.88 6.07 2.84
C VAL A 36 -11.17 5.70 1.38
N LEU A 37 -10.27 4.96 0.72
CA LEU A 37 -10.49 4.50 -0.66
C LEU A 37 -11.68 3.54 -0.77
N ALA A 38 -11.93 2.75 0.28
CA ALA A 38 -13.06 1.85 0.39
C ALA A 38 -14.37 2.53 0.85
N SER A 39 -14.37 3.85 1.10
CA SER A 39 -15.51 4.59 1.68
C SER A 39 -16.01 4.00 3.01
N GLU A 40 -15.08 3.61 3.88
CA GLU A 40 -15.36 3.03 5.20
C GLU A 40 -15.06 3.97 6.36
N ASP A 41 -15.61 3.61 7.52
CA ASP A 41 -15.36 4.31 8.77
C ASP A 41 -13.90 4.19 9.25
N ILE A 42 -13.32 5.35 9.53
CA ILE A 42 -11.94 5.53 9.98
C ILE A 42 -11.83 5.89 11.48
N SER A 43 -12.94 5.92 12.21
CA SER A 43 -12.95 6.30 13.63
C SER A 43 -12.13 5.35 14.51
N HIS A 44 -12.14 4.05 14.16
CA HIS A 44 -11.43 3.01 14.87
C HIS A 44 -10.48 2.25 13.94
N ILE A 45 -9.17 2.48 14.12
CA ILE A 45 -8.09 1.82 13.40
C ILE A 45 -7.03 1.40 14.40
N THR A 46 -6.65 0.13 14.38
CA THR A 46 -5.58 -0.43 15.21
C THR A 46 -4.36 -0.79 14.37
N PRO A 47 -3.15 -0.90 14.97
CA PRO A 47 -1.97 -1.31 14.22
C PRO A 47 -2.12 -2.70 13.59
N THR A 48 -1.93 -2.79 12.28
CA THR A 48 -1.95 -4.07 11.55
C THR A 48 -0.80 -4.97 12.02
N GLN A 49 -1.12 -6.16 12.52
CA GLN A 49 -0.12 -7.13 13.01
C GLN A 49 0.45 -8.03 11.90
N GLY A 50 -0.25 -8.17 10.79
CA GLY A 50 0.17 -8.94 9.62
C GLY A 50 -0.19 -8.19 8.35
N PHE A 51 -1.32 -8.55 7.75
CA PHE A 51 -1.82 -7.90 6.54
C PHE A 51 -3.35 -7.83 6.54
N ASN A 52 -3.90 -6.91 5.74
CA ASN A 52 -5.30 -6.88 5.34
C ASN A 52 -5.37 -6.96 3.80
N ILE A 53 -6.21 -7.83 3.26
CA ILE A 53 -6.51 -7.88 1.82
C ILE A 53 -7.91 -7.34 1.61
N LYS A 54 -8.07 -6.46 0.64
CA LYS A 54 -9.38 -5.89 0.33
C LYS A 54 -9.58 -5.60 -1.14
N SER A 55 -10.73 -6.01 -1.65
CA SER A 55 -11.22 -5.59 -2.95
C SER A 55 -12.01 -4.29 -2.81
N VAL A 56 -11.48 -3.20 -3.36
CA VAL A 56 -12.14 -1.89 -3.45
C VAL A 56 -12.76 -1.76 -4.83
N ALA A 57 -14.08 -1.72 -4.90
CA ALA A 57 -14.82 -1.44 -6.13
C ALA A 57 -15.16 0.06 -6.19
N SER A 58 -14.74 0.74 -7.25
CA SER A 58 -15.08 2.14 -7.47
C SER A 58 -15.32 2.37 -8.96
N ASN A 59 -16.40 3.06 -9.33
CA ASN A 59 -16.64 3.56 -10.70
C ASN A 59 -16.36 2.54 -11.83
N GLY A 60 -16.82 1.30 -11.66
CA GLY A 60 -16.66 0.23 -12.66
C GLY A 60 -15.27 -0.40 -12.72
N PHE A 61 -14.43 -0.23 -11.70
CA PHE A 61 -13.15 -0.92 -11.58
C PHE A 61 -12.90 -1.49 -10.19
N LYS A 62 -12.12 -2.58 -10.14
CA LYS A 62 -11.77 -3.30 -8.91
C LYS A 62 -10.28 -3.19 -8.65
N LEU A 63 -9.94 -2.88 -7.39
CA LEU A 63 -8.58 -2.85 -6.88
C LEU A 63 -8.45 -3.89 -5.78
N ASN A 64 -7.47 -4.78 -5.87
CA ASN A 64 -7.13 -5.72 -4.80
C ASN A 64 -5.95 -5.15 -4.02
N VAL A 65 -6.23 -4.52 -2.88
CA VAL A 65 -5.24 -3.84 -2.05
C VAL A 65 -4.75 -4.76 -0.94
N TRP A 66 -3.44 -4.90 -0.84
CA TRP A 66 -2.70 -5.63 0.19
C TRP A 66 -2.06 -4.62 1.13
N ASP A 67 -2.73 -4.32 2.25
CA ASP A 67 -2.21 -3.47 3.33
C ASP A 67 -1.34 -4.29 4.28
N ILE A 68 -0.02 -4.12 4.18
CA ILE A 68 0.93 -4.85 5.01
C ILE A 68 1.31 -3.99 6.21
N GLY A 69 1.34 -4.58 7.40
CA GLY A 69 1.76 -3.86 8.59
C GLY A 69 3.21 -3.36 8.46
N GLY A 70 3.50 -2.22 9.12
CA GLY A 70 4.77 -1.52 9.00
C GLY A 70 5.72 -1.63 10.19
N GLN A 71 5.38 -2.42 11.20
CA GLN A 71 6.18 -2.54 12.42
C GLN A 71 7.53 -3.18 12.08
N ARG A 72 8.63 -2.76 12.73
CA ARG A 72 9.97 -3.28 12.46
C ARG A 72 10.05 -4.81 12.38
N ARG A 73 9.36 -5.51 13.29
CA ARG A 73 9.32 -6.97 13.37
C ARG A 73 8.72 -7.69 12.15
N ILE A 74 7.87 -7.01 11.37
CA ILE A 74 7.19 -7.62 10.21
C ILE A 74 7.75 -7.17 8.85
N ARG A 75 8.58 -6.12 8.81
CA ARG A 75 9.21 -5.63 7.57
C ARG A 75 10.02 -6.69 6.81
N PRO A 76 10.72 -7.64 7.47
CA PRO A 76 11.40 -8.72 6.75
C PRO A 76 10.48 -9.57 5.86
N PHE A 77 9.18 -9.63 6.18
CA PHE A 77 8.20 -10.39 5.41
C PHE A 77 7.57 -9.60 4.25
N TRP A 78 7.88 -8.30 4.08
CA TRP A 78 7.31 -7.51 2.98
C TRP A 78 7.56 -8.12 1.61
N ARG A 79 8.76 -8.70 1.41
CA ARG A 79 9.17 -9.34 0.16
C ARG A 79 8.25 -10.48 -0.27
N ASN A 80 7.59 -11.13 0.67
CA ASN A 80 6.66 -12.23 0.40
C ASN A 80 5.40 -11.76 -0.36
N TYR A 81 5.18 -10.46 -0.47
CA TYR A 81 4.00 -9.88 -1.11
C TYR A 81 4.28 -9.18 -2.43
N PHE A 82 5.54 -9.12 -2.87
CA PHE A 82 5.96 -8.35 -4.05
C PHE A 82 5.54 -9.01 -5.36
N GLU A 83 5.61 -10.34 -5.42
CA GLU A 83 5.23 -11.10 -6.59
C GLU A 83 3.79 -10.77 -7.04
N ASN A 84 3.61 -10.60 -8.35
CA ASN A 84 2.34 -10.22 -8.98
C ASN A 84 1.78 -8.85 -8.53
N THR A 85 2.62 -7.93 -8.04
CA THR A 85 2.18 -6.56 -7.72
C THR A 85 2.20 -5.67 -8.96
N ASP A 86 1.03 -5.14 -9.34
CA ASP A 86 0.93 -4.19 -10.45
C ASP A 86 1.31 -2.77 -10.03
N VAL A 87 0.93 -2.38 -8.81
CA VAL A 87 1.16 -1.05 -8.27
C VAL A 87 1.63 -1.13 -6.83
N LEU A 88 2.75 -0.49 -6.55
CA LEU A 88 3.20 -0.21 -5.19
C LEU A 88 2.78 1.20 -4.78
N ILE A 89 2.12 1.32 -3.63
CA ILE A 89 1.89 2.57 -2.93
C ILE A 89 2.72 2.56 -1.65
N TYR A 90 3.67 3.48 -1.54
CA TYR A 90 4.48 3.65 -0.34
C TYR A 90 4.03 4.90 0.42
N VAL A 91 3.54 4.73 1.66
CA VAL A 91 2.97 5.80 2.47
C VAL A 91 4.00 6.30 3.49
N ILE A 92 4.18 7.62 3.54
CA ILE A 92 5.06 8.31 4.47
C ILE A 92 4.22 9.30 5.28
N ASP A 93 4.37 9.27 6.60
CA ASP A 93 3.85 10.33 7.47
C ASP A 93 4.77 11.56 7.34
N SER A 94 4.28 12.62 6.70
CA SER A 94 5.03 13.85 6.46
C SER A 94 5.28 14.69 7.73
N ALA A 95 4.55 14.43 8.81
CA ALA A 95 4.76 15.09 10.10
C ALA A 95 5.85 14.40 10.94
N ASP A 96 6.10 13.11 10.70
CA ASP A 96 7.08 12.32 11.45
C ASP A 96 8.51 12.46 10.89
N ARG A 97 9.03 13.68 10.98
CA ARG A 97 10.38 14.03 10.51
C ARG A 97 11.48 13.18 11.16
N LYS A 98 11.26 12.67 12.37
CA LYS A 98 12.24 11.85 13.09
C LYS A 98 12.50 10.51 12.41
N ARG A 99 11.54 10.01 11.62
CA ARG A 99 11.65 8.72 10.92
C ARG A 99 11.85 8.85 9.41
N PHE A 100 12.17 10.04 8.91
CA PHE A 100 12.44 10.24 7.47
C PHE A 100 13.64 9.43 6.97
N GLU A 101 14.71 9.35 7.77
CA GLU A 101 15.86 8.51 7.42
C GLU A 101 15.48 7.02 7.41
N GLU A 102 14.76 6.56 8.45
CA GLU A 102 14.28 5.19 8.54
C GLU A 102 13.38 4.82 7.35
N THR A 103 12.43 5.67 6.99
CA THR A 103 11.52 5.40 5.87
C THR A 103 12.24 5.42 4.52
N SER A 104 13.27 6.26 4.36
CA SER A 104 14.07 6.34 3.15
C SER A 104 14.93 5.07 2.98
N LEU A 105 15.62 4.64 4.04
CA LEU A 105 16.42 3.41 4.03
C LEU A 105 15.56 2.17 3.79
N VAL A 106 14.44 2.05 4.52
CA VAL A 106 13.52 0.92 4.36
C VAL A 106 12.88 0.92 2.97
N GLY A 107 12.52 2.09 2.43
CA GLY A 107 12.04 2.23 1.07
C GLY A 107 13.07 1.77 0.04
N LEU A 108 14.33 2.19 0.17
CA LEU A 108 15.39 1.80 -0.78
C LEU A 108 15.73 0.30 -0.70
N ILE A 109 15.89 -0.25 0.50
CA ILE A 109 16.27 -1.67 0.71
C ILE A 109 15.11 -2.62 0.40
N GLY A 110 13.89 -2.18 0.72
CA GLY A 110 12.69 -2.96 0.49
C GLY A 110 12.22 -2.91 -0.96
N LEU A 111 12.61 -1.91 -1.75
CA LEU A 111 12.11 -1.70 -3.12
C LEU A 111 13.23 -1.77 -4.16
N ASP A 112 14.33 -2.46 -3.84
CA ASP A 112 15.43 -2.64 -4.77
C ASP A 112 14.88 -3.21 -6.09
N GLY A 113 15.06 -2.47 -7.19
CA GLY A 113 14.19 -2.52 -8.38
C GLY A 113 14.15 -3.85 -9.13
N ASN A 114 14.95 -4.82 -8.69
CA ASN A 114 14.97 -6.20 -9.16
C ASN A 114 13.89 -7.09 -8.51
N GLU A 115 13.34 -6.72 -7.33
CA GLU A 115 12.35 -7.54 -6.63
C GLU A 115 10.90 -7.28 -7.08
N ILE A 116 10.60 -6.11 -7.65
CA ILE A 116 9.23 -5.73 -8.11
C ILE A 116 8.98 -6.19 -9.57
N LYS A 117 10.04 -6.52 -10.32
CA LYS A 117 9.96 -6.87 -11.75
C LYS A 117 10.08 -8.38 -12.04
N LYS A 118 10.12 -9.24 -11.02
CA LYS A 118 10.02 -10.69 -11.18
C LYS A 118 8.57 -11.13 -11.03
#